data_AF-A0A1W1W2S8-F1
#
_entry.id   AF-A0A1W1W2S8-F1
#
_cell.length_a   1.000
_cell.length_b   1.000
_cell.length_c   1.000
_cell.angle_alpha   90.00
_cell.angle_beta   90.00
_cell.angle_gamma   90.00
#
_symmetry.space_group_name_H-M   'P 1'
#
loop_
_entity.id
_entity.type
_entity.pdbx_description
1 polymer ?
#
loop_
_entity_poly.entity_id
_entity_poly.type
_entity_poly.pdbx_seq_one_letter_code
_entity_poly.pdbx_strand_id
1 'polypeptide(L)' 'MPLSLSELKDRAIRFAQEWAGETDERASAQSFWIDFFHVFDVKRRRVASF' A
#
# COMPACT_ATOMS: atom_id res chain seq x y z
N MET A 1 -7.02 4.94 -17.40
CA MET A 1 -7.56 3.57 -17.58
C MET A 1 -7.85 3.02 -16.18
N PRO A 2 -8.93 2.25 -15.97
CA PRO A 2 -9.15 1.57 -14.69
C PRO A 2 -7.97 0.64 -14.41
N LEU A 3 -7.56 0.57 -13.13
CA LEU A 3 -6.50 -0.30 -12.65
C LEU A 3 -6.78 -1.74 -13.11
N SER A 4 -5.83 -2.37 -13.83
CA SER A 4 -6.02 -3.75 -14.27
C SER A 4 -5.76 -4.73 -13.11
N LEU A 5 -6.42 -5.89 -13.14
CA LEU A 5 -6.18 -6.96 -12.18
C LEU A 5 -4.72 -7.43 -12.15
N SER A 6 -4.02 -7.34 -13.29
CA SER A 6 -2.59 -7.66 -13.38
C SER A 6 -1.74 -6.66 -12.58
N GLU A 7 -1.99 -5.36 -12.75
CA GLU A 7 -1.27 -4.31 -12.02
C GLU A 7 -1.55 -4.36 -10.52
N LEU A 8 -2.80 -4.66 -10.12
CA LEU A 8 -3.14 -4.85 -8.71
C LEU A 8 -2.32 -6.00 -8.10
N LYS A 9 -2.23 -7.12 -8.82
CA LYS A 9 -1.49 -8.30 -8.37
C LYS A 9 0.00 -8.02 -8.23
N ASP A 10 0.61 -7.37 -9.22
CA ASP A 10 2.03 -7.02 -9.18
C ASP A 10 2.35 -6.07 -8.02
N ARG A 11 1.50 -5.06 -7.80
CA ARG A 11 1.63 -4.13 -6.67
C ARG A 11 1.49 -4.84 -5.32
N ALA A 12 0.54 -5.77 -5.19
CA ALA A 12 0.32 -6.53 -3.97
C ALA A 12 1.50 -7.45 -3.63
N ILE A 13 2.08 -8.13 -4.63
CA ILE A 13 3.25 -8.99 -4.45
C ILE A 13 4.45 -8.15 -3.97
N ARG A 14 4.68 -7.00 -4.60
CA ARG A 14 5.77 -6.10 -4.22
C ARG A 14 5.61 -5.57 -2.80
N PHE A 15 4.40 -5.13 -2.43
CA PHE A 15 4.09 -4.70 -1.07
C PHE A 15 4.39 -5.79 -0.05
N ALA A 16 3.93 -7.02 -0.31
CA ALA A 16 4.19 -8.16 0.59
C ALA A 16 5.69 -8.44 0.75
N GLN A 17 6.49 -8.29 -0.31
CA GLN A 17 7.96 -8.45 -0.25
C GLN A 17 8.66 -7.33 0.52
N GLU A 18 8.28 -6.08 0.28
CA GLU A 18 8.87 -4.91 0.96
C GLU A 18 8.59 -4.94 2.47
N TRP A 19 7.41 -5.41 2.88
CA TRP A 19 7.00 -5.45 4.29
C TRP A 19 7.24 -6.81 4.98
N ALA A 20 7.74 -7.82 4.28
CA ALA A 20 7.96 -9.16 4.84
C ALA A 20 8.98 -9.21 6.00
N GLY A 21 9.92 -8.26 6.04
CA GLY A 21 11.00 -8.20 7.04
C GLY A 21 10.88 -7.05 8.03
N GLU A 22 9.83 -6.23 7.93
CA GLU A 22 9.67 -5.07 8.80
C GLU A 22 9.24 -5.53 10.20
N THR A 23 10.04 -5.22 11.21
CA THR A 23 9.82 -5.65 12.61
C THR A 23 9.54 -4.48 13.57
N ASP A 24 9.56 -3.24 13.06
CA ASP A 24 9.42 -2.03 13.88
C ASP A 24 7.99 -1.46 13.82
N GLU A 25 7.12 -1.95 14.70
CA GLU A 25 5.67 -1.66 14.72
C GLU A 25 5.31 -0.18 14.97
N ARG A 26 6.23 0.62 15.56
CA ARG A 26 5.91 2.00 16.01
C ARG A 26 6.38 3.10 15.06
N ALA A 27 7.49 2.92 14.37
CA ALA A 27 8.02 3.95 13.46
C ALA A 27 7.37 3.89 12.07
N SER A 28 6.84 2.73 11.67
CA SER A 28 6.48 2.43 10.28
C SER A 28 4.96 2.32 10.04
N ALA A 29 4.11 2.43 11.07
CA ALA A 29 2.66 2.23 10.95
C ALA A 29 2.01 3.18 9.93
N GLN A 30 2.42 4.45 9.90
CA GLN A 30 1.90 5.40 8.92
C GLN A 30 2.32 5.01 7.50
N SER A 31 3.61 4.72 7.29
CA SER A 31 4.14 4.29 5.98
C SER A 31 3.45 3.02 5.48
N PHE A 32 3.19 2.06 6.37
CA PHE A 32 2.48 0.81 6.06
C PHE A 32 1.13 1.07 5.41
N TRP A 33 0.28 1.87 6.07
CA TRP A 33 -1.06 2.16 5.57
C TRP A 33 -1.02 2.87 4.23
N ILE A 34 -0.05 3.76 4.06
CA ILE A 34 0.14 4.51 2.84
C ILE A 34 0.52 3.63 1.67
N ASP A 35 1.50 2.76 1.87
CA ASP A 35 1.98 1.86 0.83
C ASP A 35 0.92 0.79 0.52
N PHE A 36 0.16 0.35 1.54
CA PHE A 36 -0.99 -0.53 1.37
C PHE A 36 -2.08 0.09 0.51
N PHE A 37 -2.50 1.34 0.78
CA PHE A 37 -3.52 2.01 -0.03
C PHE A 37 -3.05 2.31 -1.46
N HIS A 38 -1.73 2.47 -1.65
CA HIS A 38 -1.15 2.64 -2.97
C HIS A 38 -1.27 1.40 -3.87
N VAL A 39 -1.35 0.18 -3.29
CA VAL A 39 -1.65 -1.06 -4.04
C VAL A 39 -2.96 -0.93 -4.82
N PHE A 40 -3.95 -0.27 -4.23
CA PHE A 40 -5.29 -0.06 -4.81
C PHE A 40 -5.42 1.24 -5.63
N ASP A 41 -4.32 1.95 -5.88
CA ASP A 41 -4.31 3.30 -6.49
C ASP A 41 -5.15 4.33 -5.71
N VAL A 42 -5.38 4.08 -4.41
CA VAL A 42 -6.10 4.99 -3.54
C VAL A 42 -5.12 6.06 -3.04
N LYS A 43 -5.14 7.23 -3.68
CA LYS A 43 -4.33 8.37 -3.24
C LYS A 43 -4.73 8.81 -1.82
N ARG A 44 -3.74 9.03 -0.94
CA ARG A 44 -3.86 9.60 0.43
C ARG A 44 -4.95 10.68 0.58
N ARG A 45 -5.09 11.56 -0.43
CA ARG A 45 -6.06 12.66 -0.44
C ARG A 45 -7.53 12.23 -0.33
N ARG A 46 -7.87 10.98 -0.67
CA ARG A 46 -9.22 10.40 -0.50
C ARG A 46 -9.41 9.70 0.84
N VAL A 47 -8.33 9.29 1.50
CA VAL A 47 -8.36 8.58 2.80
C VAL A 47 -8.32 9.56 3.97
N ALA A 48 -7.75 10.75 3.77
CA ALA A 48 -7.74 11.84 4.77
C ALA A 48 -9.06 12.66 4.81
N SER A 49 -10.12 12.17 4.16
CA SER A 49 -11.46 12.77 4.23
C SER A 49 -12.27 11.98 5.25
N PHE A 50 -12.42 12.51 6.45
CA PHE A 50 -13.35 12.05 7.49
C PHE A 50 -14.37 13.15 7.72
#